data_AF-A0A1F4SRR8-F1
#
_entry.id   AF-A0A1F4SRR8-F1
#
_cell.length_a   1.000
_cell.length_b   1.000
_cell.length_c   1.000
_cell.angle_alpha   90.00
_cell.angle_beta   90.00
_cell.angle_gamma   90.00
#
_symmetry.space_group_name_H-M   'P 1'
#
loop_
_entity.id
_entity.type
_entity.pdbx_description
1 polymer ?
#
loop_
_entity_poly.entity_id
_entity_poly.type
_entity_poly.pdbx_seq_one_letter_code
_entity_poly.pdbx_strand_id
1 'polypeptide(L)'
;MWDEKNEIIYKLDLSKEKKELLEKIMINFNMPDSGVVLLFDDEDYKSHPNDLWSKNYGLHMNVRLGEIEECSPDDILKIIKSKKYTHFIWFSKRVSLADDIEFSWNFAHELRHLEQDVKSFILSWAGCFLYNNLGRIEIEEPKINITVPTELDAELSAWRTGNTLFGDDSIKAFLHDKASIKNIEEYKLLVKHNPYNQYNVIEQTVAILKKYKTQLQSIHNLDRQKNKTIKEFNIDLACDELNSFLHI
;
A
#
# COMPACT_ATOMS: atom_id res chain seq x y z
N MET A 1 -3.06 22.53 11.53
CA MET A 1 -2.11 22.89 10.46
C MET A 1 -1.59 21.56 9.97
N TRP A 2 -1.80 21.24 8.69
CA TRP A 2 -1.29 19.98 8.13
C TRP A 2 0.20 20.11 7.81
N ASP A 3 0.82 18.95 7.63
CA ASP A 3 2.21 18.79 7.18
C ASP A 3 3.26 19.32 8.15
N GLU A 4 3.12 18.94 9.43
CA GLU A 4 4.22 19.02 10.40
C GLU A 4 5.43 18.19 9.94
N LYS A 5 6.60 18.47 10.52
CA LYS A 5 7.81 17.66 10.28
C LYS A 5 7.50 16.19 10.57
N ASN A 6 8.05 15.30 9.75
CA ASN A 6 7.79 13.87 9.89
C ASN A 6 8.07 13.35 11.30
N GLU A 7 7.27 12.35 11.72
CA GLU A 7 7.37 11.75 13.04
C GLU A 7 7.57 10.22 13.00
N ILE A 8 8.62 9.83 13.74
CA ILE A 8 9.07 8.54 14.26
C ILE A 8 8.36 7.97 15.49
N ILE A 9 7.19 7.31 15.43
CA ILE A 9 6.55 6.77 16.63
C ILE A 9 6.90 5.29 16.82
N TYR A 10 7.60 4.97 17.92
CA TYR A 10 7.92 3.61 18.34
C TYR A 10 7.15 3.27 19.61
N LYS A 11 6.14 2.40 19.51
CA LYS A 11 5.56 1.71 20.68
C LYS A 11 6.33 0.44 21.00
N LEU A 12 6.83 -0.24 19.96
CA LEU A 12 7.82 -1.28 20.06
C LEU A 12 9.17 -0.73 19.63
N ASP A 13 10.19 -0.84 20.50
CA ASP A 13 11.52 -0.36 20.16
C ASP A 13 12.17 -1.28 19.12
N LEU A 14 12.58 -0.71 17.98
CA LEU A 14 13.32 -1.41 16.95
C LEU A 14 14.79 -1.54 17.34
N SER A 15 15.43 -2.65 16.93
CA SER A 15 16.87 -2.81 17.08
C SER A 15 17.63 -1.74 16.30
N LYS A 16 18.92 -1.56 16.64
CA LYS A 16 19.80 -0.60 15.96
C LYS A 16 19.90 -0.90 14.47
N GLU A 17 20.03 -2.18 14.13
CA GLU A 17 20.14 -2.67 12.75
C GLU A 17 18.88 -2.36 11.94
N LYS A 18 17.69 -2.56 12.52
CA LYS A 18 16.42 -2.20 11.86
C LYS A 18 16.23 -0.71 11.67
N LYS A 19 16.67 0.12 12.63
CA LYS A 19 16.67 1.58 12.48
C LYS A 19 17.59 2.01 11.34
N GLU A 20 18.77 1.41 11.22
CA GLU A 20 19.68 1.66 10.10
C GLU A 20 19.10 1.20 8.75
N LEU A 21 18.39 0.07 8.70
CA LEU A 21 17.67 -0.37 7.49
C LEU A 21 16.56 0.62 7.11
N LEU A 22 15.76 1.04 8.09
CA LEU A 22 14.69 2.02 7.91
C LEU A 22 15.22 3.33 7.30
N GLU A 23 16.30 3.87 7.84
CA GLU A 23 16.92 5.10 7.32
C GLU A 23 17.39 4.92 5.86
N LYS A 24 18.06 3.81 5.55
CA LYS A 24 18.51 3.51 4.18
C LYS A 24 17.35 3.42 3.20
N ILE A 25 16.25 2.76 3.58
CA ILE A 25 15.07 2.60 2.72
C ILE A 25 14.38 3.95 2.53
N MET A 26 14.19 4.74 3.59
CA MET A 26 13.58 6.07 3.47
C MET A 26 14.34 7.00 2.52
N ILE A 27 15.67 6.96 2.55
CA ILE A 27 16.52 7.70 1.62
C ILE A 27 16.30 7.21 0.18
N ASN A 28 16.26 5.89 -0.04
CA ASN A 28 16.05 5.32 -1.37
C ASN A 28 14.71 5.73 -2.00
N PHE A 29 13.66 5.86 -1.18
CA PHE A 29 12.34 6.28 -1.62
C PHE A 29 12.15 7.81 -1.70
N ASN A 30 13.18 8.61 -1.37
CA ASN A 30 13.09 10.07 -1.28
C ASN A 30 11.86 10.51 -0.46
N MET A 31 11.69 9.94 0.73
CA MET A 31 10.53 10.24 1.59
C MET A 31 10.37 11.77 1.74
N PRO A 32 9.15 12.32 1.58
CA PRO A 32 8.90 13.76 1.73
C PRO A 32 9.45 14.30 3.05
N ASP A 33 9.91 15.54 3.13
CA ASP A 33 10.50 16.12 4.36
C ASP A 33 9.49 16.42 5.48
N SER A 34 8.19 16.44 5.14
CA SER A 34 7.09 16.75 6.06
C SER A 34 5.80 16.03 5.69
N GLY A 35 4.87 15.95 6.65
CA GLY A 35 3.52 15.42 6.44
C GLY A 35 3.37 13.91 6.52
N VAL A 36 4.42 13.18 6.92
CA VAL A 36 4.39 11.72 7.11
C VAL A 36 4.60 11.37 8.58
N VAL A 37 3.74 10.52 9.13
CA VAL A 37 3.96 9.86 10.42
C VAL A 37 4.10 8.35 10.20
N LEU A 38 5.14 7.77 10.79
CA LEU A 38 5.38 6.33 10.80
C LEU A 38 5.11 5.82 12.22
N LEU A 39 4.27 4.79 12.35
CA LEU A 39 3.98 4.12 13.62
C LEU A 39 4.41 2.66 13.58
N PHE A 40 5.39 2.30 14.42
CA PHE A 40 5.75 0.91 14.72
C PHE A 40 5.06 0.48 16.01
N ASP A 41 3.98 -0.29 15.83
CA ASP A 41 3.07 -0.67 16.90
C ASP A 41 3.58 -1.91 17.66
N ASP A 42 3.14 -2.07 18.91
CA ASP A 42 3.41 -3.24 19.75
C ASP A 42 2.28 -4.27 19.73
N GLU A 43 1.20 -3.98 18.98
CA GLU A 43 0.06 -4.84 18.71
C GLU A 43 -0.08 -5.29 17.23
N ASP A 44 -0.76 -6.43 17.02
CA ASP A 44 -1.10 -6.97 15.69
C ASP A 44 -2.59 -6.78 15.33
N TYR A 45 -3.43 -6.37 16.28
CA TYR A 45 -4.89 -6.19 16.12
C TYR A 45 -5.66 -7.34 15.45
N LYS A 46 -5.16 -8.59 15.49
CA LYS A 46 -5.78 -9.78 14.82
C LYS A 46 -7.25 -10.02 15.16
N SER A 47 -7.70 -9.63 16.35
CA SER A 47 -9.09 -9.77 16.81
C SER A 47 -9.88 -8.46 16.75
N HIS A 48 -9.33 -7.41 16.17
CA HIS A 48 -9.98 -6.11 16.07
C HIS A 48 -11.20 -6.23 15.13
N PRO A 49 -12.37 -5.64 15.46
CA PRO A 49 -13.59 -5.74 14.64
C PRO A 49 -13.48 -5.09 13.25
N ASN A 50 -12.34 -4.48 12.96
CA ASN A 50 -12.11 -3.72 11.75
C ASN A 50 -11.09 -4.47 10.91
N ASP A 51 -11.50 -4.80 9.69
CA ASP A 51 -10.73 -5.63 8.76
C ASP A 51 -9.41 -4.98 8.35
N LEU A 52 -9.34 -3.64 8.33
CA LEU A 52 -8.12 -2.90 8.01
C LEU A 52 -6.99 -3.26 8.97
N TRP A 53 -7.28 -3.33 10.27
CA TRP A 53 -6.28 -3.60 11.31
C TRP A 53 -6.07 -5.10 11.55
N SER A 54 -7.11 -5.91 11.39
CA SER A 54 -7.04 -7.34 11.72
C SER A 54 -6.44 -8.22 10.62
N LYS A 55 -6.45 -7.75 9.37
CA LYS A 55 -5.97 -8.53 8.20
C LYS A 55 -4.63 -8.07 7.63
N ASN A 56 -4.21 -6.84 7.94
CA ASN A 56 -2.98 -6.26 7.41
C ASN A 56 -1.86 -6.23 8.46
N TYR A 57 -0.61 -6.20 7.98
CA TYR A 57 0.57 -6.09 8.83
C TYR A 57 1.33 -4.77 8.63
N GLY A 58 1.10 -4.12 7.50
CA GLY A 58 1.52 -2.76 7.13
C GLY A 58 0.33 -2.04 6.48
N LEU A 59 0.36 -0.71 6.49
CA LEU A 59 -0.69 0.12 5.90
C LEU A 59 -0.17 1.52 5.64
N HIS A 60 -0.34 2.02 4.42
CA HIS A 60 -0.32 3.45 4.09
C HIS A 60 -1.74 4.01 3.98
N MET A 61 -1.96 5.20 4.51
CA MET A 61 -3.19 5.96 4.30
C MET A 61 -2.94 7.46 4.11
N ASN A 62 -3.77 8.07 3.26
CA ASN A 62 -3.92 9.51 3.17
C ASN A 62 -5.03 9.98 4.13
N VAL A 63 -4.61 10.53 5.27
CA VAL A 63 -5.48 10.93 6.38
C VAL A 63 -6.46 12.04 5.97
N ARG A 64 -6.13 12.84 4.94
CA ARG A 64 -6.99 13.93 4.48
C ARG A 64 -8.25 13.44 3.79
N LEU A 65 -8.28 12.20 3.31
CA LEU A 65 -9.44 11.62 2.61
C LEU A 65 -10.57 11.18 3.52
N GLY A 66 -10.38 11.32 4.84
CA GLY A 66 -11.48 11.15 5.79
C GLY A 66 -11.87 9.70 6.03
N GLU A 67 -11.03 8.72 5.67
CA GLU A 67 -11.18 7.32 6.08
C GLU A 67 -10.73 7.11 7.54
N ILE A 68 -11.05 8.07 8.42
CA ILE A 68 -10.90 7.89 9.85
C ILE A 68 -11.98 6.90 10.27
N GLU A 69 -11.65 5.62 10.26
CA GLU A 69 -12.56 4.61 10.79
C GLU A 69 -12.74 4.90 12.28
N GLU A 70 -13.96 5.27 12.68
CA GLU A 70 -14.29 5.48 14.11
C GLU A 70 -14.00 4.23 14.97
N CYS A 71 -13.82 3.09 14.31
CA CYS A 71 -13.40 1.81 14.86
C CYS A 71 -11.89 1.54 14.67
N SER A 72 -11.03 2.55 14.61
CA SER A 72 -9.57 2.37 14.76
C SER A 72 -9.19 2.37 16.24
N PRO A 73 -8.05 1.77 16.62
CA PRO A 73 -7.50 1.88 17.98
C PRO A 73 -7.40 3.34 18.45
N ASP A 74 -7.68 3.61 19.72
CA ASP A 74 -7.82 4.97 20.27
C ASP A 74 -6.58 5.86 20.07
N ASP A 75 -5.40 5.27 20.17
CA ASP A 75 -4.12 5.95 19.97
C ASP A 75 -3.82 6.24 18.49
N ILE A 76 -4.11 5.30 17.60
CA ILE A 76 -4.09 5.52 16.15
C ILE A 76 -5.07 6.63 15.78
N LEU A 77 -6.29 6.59 16.32
CA LEU A 77 -7.30 7.64 16.13
C LEU A 77 -6.80 9.01 16.57
N LYS A 78 -6.07 9.11 17.68
CA LYS A 78 -5.48 10.39 18.14
C LYS A 78 -4.50 10.94 17.12
N ILE A 79 -3.64 10.09 16.56
CA ILE A 79 -2.67 10.49 15.53
C ILE A 79 -3.41 11.01 14.29
N ILE A 80 -4.33 10.21 13.75
CA ILE A 80 -5.10 10.54 12.54
C ILE A 80 -5.94 11.82 12.75
N LYS A 81 -6.61 11.97 13.91
CA LYS A 81 -7.45 13.15 14.23
C LYS A 81 -6.66 14.41 14.57
N SER A 82 -5.35 14.31 14.82
CA SER A 82 -4.50 15.47 15.15
C SER A 82 -4.41 16.49 14.00
N LYS A 83 -4.67 16.04 12.76
CA LYS A 83 -4.54 16.84 11.52
C LYS A 83 -3.16 17.45 11.33
N LYS A 84 -2.13 16.80 11.86
CA LYS A 84 -0.71 17.19 11.74
C LYS A 84 -0.04 16.59 10.51
N TYR A 85 -0.50 15.43 10.05
CA TYR A 85 0.17 14.64 9.02
C TYR A 85 -0.81 14.28 7.91
N THR A 86 -0.44 14.51 6.65
CA THR A 86 -1.26 14.09 5.50
C THR A 86 -1.22 12.58 5.31
N HIS A 87 -0.07 11.95 5.55
CA HIS A 87 0.12 10.52 5.38
C HIS A 87 0.42 9.84 6.72
N PHE A 88 -0.22 8.71 6.96
CA PHE A 88 0.06 7.84 8.08
C PHE A 88 0.45 6.46 7.55
N ILE A 89 1.57 5.95 8.03
CA ILE A 89 2.03 4.59 7.74
C ILE A 89 2.12 3.83 9.05
N TRP A 90 1.45 2.70 9.12
CA TRP A 90 1.41 1.83 10.28
C TRP A 90 2.06 0.50 10.00
N PHE A 91 2.79 -0.02 10.98
CA PHE A 91 3.32 -1.37 11.00
C PHE A 91 2.94 -2.07 12.30
N SER A 92 2.37 -3.27 12.15
CA SER A 92 2.09 -4.18 13.25
C SER A 92 3.35 -4.61 14.01
N LYS A 93 3.14 -5.14 15.22
CA LYS A 93 4.18 -5.82 16.00
C LYS A 93 4.90 -6.90 15.18
N ARG A 94 4.16 -7.66 14.38
CA ARG A 94 4.70 -8.73 13.54
C ARG A 94 5.76 -8.23 12.56
N VAL A 95 5.53 -7.13 11.84
CA VAL A 95 6.54 -6.57 10.92
C VAL A 95 7.75 -6.09 11.71
N SER A 96 7.51 -5.39 12.81
CA SER A 96 8.55 -4.88 13.70
C SER A 96 9.43 -5.97 14.31
N LEU A 97 8.93 -7.21 14.42
CA LEU A 97 9.65 -8.40 14.91
C LEU A 97 10.11 -9.36 13.81
N ALA A 98 9.77 -9.11 12.55
CA ALA A 98 10.15 -9.99 11.44
C ALA A 98 11.67 -10.01 11.20
N ASP A 99 12.18 -10.92 10.36
CA ASP A 99 13.57 -10.81 9.92
C ASP A 99 13.80 -9.56 9.05
N ASP A 100 15.07 -9.25 8.79
CA ASP A 100 15.46 -8.02 8.08
C ASP A 100 14.91 -7.94 6.65
N ILE A 101 14.76 -9.08 5.96
CA ILE A 101 14.22 -9.13 4.60
C ILE A 101 12.72 -8.86 4.65
N GLU A 102 11.96 -9.56 5.49
CA GLU A 102 10.52 -9.37 5.62
C GLU A 102 10.19 -7.96 6.14
N PHE A 103 10.97 -7.43 7.10
CA PHE A 103 10.84 -6.05 7.57
C PHE A 103 11.04 -5.04 6.42
N SER A 104 12.16 -5.17 5.70
CA SER A 104 12.50 -4.26 4.59
C SER A 104 11.50 -4.36 3.45
N TRP A 105 10.99 -5.56 3.18
CA TRP A 105 9.97 -5.80 2.15
C TRP A 105 8.68 -5.06 2.45
N ASN A 106 8.11 -5.27 3.65
CA ASN A 106 6.88 -4.60 4.06
C ASN A 106 7.08 -3.08 4.11
N PHE A 107 8.22 -2.59 4.61
CA PHE A 107 8.47 -1.16 4.69
C PHE A 107 8.58 -0.50 3.30
N ALA A 108 9.31 -1.13 2.38
CA ALA A 108 9.44 -0.65 1.01
C ALA A 108 8.12 -0.71 0.23
N HIS A 109 7.28 -1.71 0.50
CA HIS A 109 5.93 -1.82 -0.06
C HIS A 109 5.09 -0.58 0.31
N GLU A 110 4.96 -0.26 1.60
CA GLU A 110 4.15 0.90 2.03
C GLU A 110 4.74 2.24 1.59
N LEU A 111 6.08 2.37 1.56
CA LEU A 111 6.71 3.58 1.04
C LEU A 111 6.46 3.75 -0.47
N ARG A 112 6.24 2.66 -1.21
CA ARG A 112 5.83 2.77 -2.61
C ARG A 112 4.41 3.33 -2.74
N HIS A 113 3.48 2.94 -1.87
CA HIS A 113 2.15 3.55 -1.83
C HIS A 113 2.20 5.05 -1.48
N LEU A 114 3.07 5.43 -0.55
CA LEU A 114 3.34 6.84 -0.27
C LEU A 114 3.83 7.58 -1.52
N GLU A 115 4.83 7.04 -2.23
CA GLU A 115 5.36 7.65 -3.44
C GLU A 115 4.30 7.77 -4.54
N GLN A 116 3.48 6.72 -4.74
CA GLN A 116 2.34 6.73 -5.66
C GLN A 116 1.36 7.87 -5.33
N ASP A 117 1.02 8.03 -4.05
CA ASP A 117 0.06 9.05 -3.58
C ASP A 117 0.61 10.48 -3.71
N VAL A 118 1.88 10.68 -3.34
CA VAL A 118 2.57 11.97 -3.49
C VAL A 118 2.70 12.37 -4.97
N LYS A 119 2.98 11.41 -5.85
CA LYS A 119 3.13 11.66 -7.29
C LYS A 119 1.79 11.90 -7.98
N SER A 120 0.79 11.09 -7.66
CA SER A 120 -0.52 11.13 -8.28
C SER A 120 -1.57 10.61 -7.31
N PHE A 121 -2.20 11.55 -6.61
CA PHE A 121 -3.29 11.25 -5.70
C PHE A 121 -4.39 10.37 -6.34
N ILE A 122 -4.77 10.68 -7.58
CA ILE A 122 -5.78 9.94 -8.32
C ILE A 122 -5.37 8.49 -8.62
N LEU A 123 -4.06 8.21 -8.75
CA LEU A 123 -3.54 6.86 -8.91
C LEU A 123 -3.78 6.03 -7.64
N SER A 124 -3.44 6.58 -6.47
CA SER A 124 -3.66 5.89 -5.20
C SER A 124 -5.15 5.68 -4.94
N TRP A 125 -6.00 6.68 -5.26
CA TRP A 125 -7.44 6.52 -5.12
C TRP A 125 -8.01 5.46 -6.07
N ALA A 126 -7.52 5.41 -7.32
CA ALA A 126 -7.88 4.36 -8.28
C ALA A 126 -7.42 2.98 -7.82
N GLY A 127 -6.21 2.86 -7.28
CA GLY A 127 -5.68 1.62 -6.69
C GLY A 127 -6.57 1.10 -5.57
N CYS A 128 -6.89 1.96 -4.59
CA CYS A 128 -7.80 1.64 -3.50
C CYS A 128 -9.21 1.24 -4.01
N PHE A 129 -9.72 1.96 -5.01
CA PHE A 129 -11.01 1.62 -5.63
C PHE A 129 -10.96 0.22 -6.26
N LEU A 130 -9.91 -0.11 -7.01
CA LEU A 130 -9.74 -1.43 -7.63
C LEU A 130 -9.57 -2.53 -6.56
N TYR A 131 -8.73 -2.32 -5.56
CA TYR A 131 -8.52 -3.26 -4.45
C TYR A 131 -9.83 -3.67 -3.78
N ASN A 132 -10.69 -2.68 -3.48
CA ASN A 132 -11.96 -2.91 -2.80
C ASN A 132 -13.05 -3.55 -3.67
N ASN A 133 -12.94 -3.49 -5.01
CA ASN A 133 -14.05 -3.83 -5.90
C ASN A 133 -13.75 -4.97 -6.89
N LEU A 134 -12.49 -5.21 -7.27
CA LEU A 134 -12.14 -6.24 -8.26
C LEU A 134 -12.56 -7.65 -7.81
N GLY A 135 -12.39 -7.97 -6.52
CA GLY A 135 -12.80 -9.28 -5.97
C GLY A 135 -14.30 -9.56 -6.11
N ARG A 136 -15.12 -8.52 -6.31
CA ARG A 136 -16.59 -8.58 -6.31
C ARG A 136 -17.20 -8.64 -7.71
N ILE A 137 -16.40 -8.40 -8.76
CA ILE A 137 -16.82 -8.56 -10.16
C ILE A 137 -16.27 -9.85 -10.75
N GLU A 138 -16.71 -10.21 -11.94
CA GLU A 138 -16.11 -11.27 -12.74
C GLU A 138 -14.98 -10.67 -13.58
N ILE A 139 -13.75 -11.14 -13.36
CA ILE A 139 -12.54 -10.76 -14.09
C ILE A 139 -11.86 -12.01 -14.66
N GLU A 140 -11.01 -11.81 -15.66
CA GLU A 140 -10.27 -12.90 -16.30
C GLU A 140 -9.02 -13.27 -15.49
N GLU A 141 -8.45 -12.27 -14.81
CA GLU A 141 -7.25 -12.40 -13.99
C GLU A 141 -7.56 -13.06 -12.63
N PRO A 142 -6.57 -13.67 -11.97
CA PRO A 142 -6.74 -14.19 -10.61
C PRO A 142 -7.20 -13.10 -9.62
N LYS A 143 -8.07 -13.45 -8.68
CA LYS A 143 -8.56 -12.52 -7.64
C LYS A 143 -7.61 -12.45 -6.46
N ILE A 144 -6.46 -11.81 -6.68
CA ILE A 144 -5.38 -11.63 -5.70
C ILE A 144 -4.92 -10.16 -5.69
N ASN A 145 -4.14 -9.76 -4.68
CA ASN A 145 -3.78 -8.36 -4.48
C ASN A 145 -2.97 -7.79 -5.65
N ILE A 146 -1.94 -8.50 -6.14
CA ILE A 146 -1.11 -8.06 -7.28
C ILE A 146 -1.85 -7.99 -8.64
N THR A 147 -3.13 -8.33 -8.71
CA THR A 147 -3.96 -8.00 -9.88
C THR A 147 -4.28 -6.50 -9.91
N VAL A 148 -4.25 -5.84 -8.76
CA VAL A 148 -4.31 -4.38 -8.65
C VAL A 148 -2.93 -3.81 -9.03
N PRO A 149 -2.85 -2.92 -10.03
CA PRO A 149 -1.55 -2.44 -10.53
C PRO A 149 -0.70 -1.72 -9.49
N THR A 150 -1.32 -0.96 -8.57
CA THR A 150 -0.60 -0.26 -7.50
C THR A 150 0.05 -1.21 -6.51
N GLU A 151 -0.60 -2.34 -6.22
CA GLU A 151 -0.08 -3.41 -5.36
C GLU A 151 1.09 -4.14 -6.03
N LEU A 152 0.94 -4.50 -7.32
CA LEU A 152 2.05 -5.12 -8.06
C LEU A 152 3.26 -4.18 -8.14
N ASP A 153 3.05 -2.89 -8.41
CA ASP A 153 4.13 -1.90 -8.42
C ASP A 153 4.81 -1.76 -7.04
N ALA A 154 4.04 -1.83 -5.94
CA ALA A 154 4.57 -1.88 -4.57
C ALA A 154 5.42 -3.12 -4.32
N GLU A 155 4.93 -4.31 -4.69
CA GLU A 155 5.67 -5.58 -4.58
C GLU A 155 6.96 -5.58 -5.43
N LEU A 156 6.91 -5.07 -6.66
CA LEU A 156 8.11 -4.95 -7.50
C LEU A 156 9.12 -3.94 -6.91
N SER A 157 8.65 -2.88 -6.26
CA SER A 157 9.52 -1.93 -5.56
C SER A 157 10.16 -2.53 -4.31
N ALA A 158 9.40 -3.30 -3.53
CA ALA A 158 9.90 -4.05 -2.40
C ALA A 158 10.96 -5.07 -2.83
N TRP A 159 10.73 -5.77 -3.94
CA TRP A 159 11.73 -6.67 -4.53
C TRP A 159 13.02 -5.94 -4.91
N ARG A 160 12.94 -4.85 -5.68
CA ARG A 160 14.12 -4.06 -6.08
C ARG A 160 14.93 -3.57 -4.86
N THR A 161 14.22 -3.10 -3.83
CA THR A 161 14.83 -2.65 -2.58
C THR A 161 15.54 -3.80 -1.87
N GLY A 162 14.86 -4.95 -1.75
CA GLY A 162 15.44 -6.16 -1.19
C GLY A 162 16.71 -6.59 -1.92
N ASN A 163 16.69 -6.60 -3.26
CA ASN A 163 17.86 -6.96 -4.06
C ASN A 163 19.04 -6.02 -3.84
N THR A 164 18.76 -4.73 -3.67
CA THR A 164 19.78 -3.70 -3.39
C THR A 164 20.41 -3.88 -2.01
N LEU A 165 19.62 -4.26 -1.01
CA LEU A 165 20.07 -4.39 0.38
C LEU A 165 20.72 -5.74 0.70
N PHE A 166 20.18 -6.83 0.15
CA PHE A 166 20.53 -8.20 0.55
C PHE A 166 21.08 -9.06 -0.59
N GLY A 167 20.99 -8.60 -1.85
CA GLY A 167 21.40 -9.35 -3.02
C GLY A 167 20.31 -10.28 -3.57
N ASP A 168 20.43 -10.59 -4.86
CA ASP A 168 19.43 -11.33 -5.64
C ASP A 168 19.17 -12.76 -5.12
N ASP A 169 20.22 -13.47 -4.68
CA ASP A 169 20.11 -14.84 -4.17
C ASP A 169 19.27 -14.91 -2.89
N SER A 170 19.48 -13.99 -1.95
CA SER A 170 18.74 -13.93 -0.68
C SER A 170 17.26 -13.63 -0.91
N ILE A 171 16.94 -12.73 -1.84
CA ILE A 171 15.55 -12.40 -2.15
C ILE A 171 14.85 -13.53 -2.92
N LYS A 172 15.55 -14.19 -3.84
CA LYS A 172 15.00 -15.38 -4.52
C LYS A 172 14.67 -16.49 -3.51
N ALA A 173 15.54 -16.73 -2.53
CA ALA A 173 15.28 -17.68 -1.46
C ALA A 173 14.05 -17.27 -0.63
N PHE A 174 13.98 -16.00 -0.21
CA PHE A 174 12.83 -15.45 0.51
C PHE A 174 11.50 -15.64 -0.26
N LEU A 175 11.48 -15.30 -1.55
CA LEU A 175 10.29 -15.44 -2.40
C LEU A 175 9.89 -16.91 -2.60
N HIS A 176 10.87 -17.80 -2.77
CA HIS A 176 10.62 -19.24 -2.86
C HIS A 176 9.99 -19.78 -1.58
N ASP A 177 10.50 -19.38 -0.41
CA ASP A 177 9.96 -19.77 0.88
C ASP A 177 8.54 -19.23 1.09
N LYS A 178 8.27 -17.97 0.75
CA LYS A 178 6.92 -17.39 0.82
C LYS A 178 5.94 -18.10 -0.13
N ALA A 179 6.37 -18.44 -1.35
CA ALA A 179 5.56 -19.19 -2.32
C ALA A 179 5.23 -20.64 -1.87
N SER A 180 6.00 -21.19 -0.92
CA SER A 180 5.77 -22.52 -0.34
C SER A 180 4.74 -22.51 0.81
N ILE A 181 4.37 -21.32 1.31
CA ILE A 181 3.43 -21.11 2.43
C ILE A 181 2.05 -20.65 1.88
N LYS A 182 0.98 -20.72 2.69
CA LYS A 182 -0.46 -20.54 2.36
C LYS A 182 -0.89 -19.39 1.40
N ASN A 183 -0.07 -18.39 1.08
CA ASN A 183 -0.33 -17.39 0.01
C ASN A 183 0.32 -17.80 -1.32
N ILE A 184 0.00 -19.02 -1.74
CA ILE A 184 0.70 -19.75 -2.80
C ILE A 184 0.64 -19.04 -4.15
N GLU A 185 -0.50 -18.45 -4.51
CA GLU A 185 -0.75 -18.00 -5.87
C GLU A 185 -0.12 -16.64 -6.17
N GLU A 186 -0.16 -15.73 -5.20
CA GLU A 186 0.39 -14.38 -5.33
C GLU A 186 1.90 -14.39 -5.54
N TYR A 187 2.66 -15.01 -4.63
CA TYR A 187 4.11 -15.11 -4.79
C TYR A 187 4.51 -15.93 -6.02
N LYS A 188 3.73 -16.98 -6.39
CA LYS A 188 3.97 -17.72 -7.64
C LYS A 188 3.75 -16.90 -8.90
N LEU A 189 2.86 -15.92 -8.86
CA LEU A 189 2.65 -15.00 -9.96
C LEU A 189 3.68 -13.88 -9.94
N LEU A 190 4.00 -13.33 -8.76
CA LEU A 190 5.03 -12.31 -8.59
C LEU A 190 6.37 -12.77 -9.18
N VAL A 191 6.82 -14.00 -8.90
CA VAL A 191 8.09 -14.53 -9.45
C VAL A 191 8.12 -14.67 -10.97
N LYS A 192 6.97 -14.58 -11.67
CA LYS A 192 6.93 -14.54 -13.15
C LYS A 192 7.24 -13.15 -13.69
N HIS A 193 7.17 -12.11 -12.85
CA HIS A 193 7.59 -10.77 -13.21
C HIS A 193 9.11 -10.63 -13.08
N ASN A 194 9.66 -9.69 -13.86
CA ASN A 194 11.02 -9.23 -13.67
C ASN A 194 10.97 -7.86 -12.96
N PRO A 195 11.50 -7.74 -11.72
CA PRO A 195 11.45 -6.49 -10.95
C PRO A 195 12.20 -5.33 -11.62
N TYR A 196 13.11 -5.62 -12.55
CA TYR A 196 13.90 -4.62 -13.27
C TYR A 196 13.28 -4.16 -14.59
N ASN A 197 12.22 -4.83 -15.06
CA ASN A 197 11.48 -4.34 -16.22
C ASN A 197 10.70 -3.08 -15.82
N GLN A 198 10.64 -2.11 -16.74
CA GLN A 198 9.82 -0.92 -16.52
C GLN A 198 8.34 -1.35 -16.43
N TYR A 199 7.71 -1.07 -15.30
CA TYR A 199 6.29 -1.29 -15.07
C TYR A 199 5.56 0.06 -15.06
N ASN A 200 4.65 0.25 -16.01
CA ASN A 200 3.87 1.49 -16.11
C ASN A 200 2.56 1.36 -15.31
N VAL A 201 2.64 1.59 -14.00
CA VAL A 201 1.50 1.46 -13.08
C VAL A 201 0.28 2.30 -13.51
N ILE A 202 0.50 3.48 -14.09
CA ILE A 202 -0.57 4.37 -14.56
C ILE A 202 -1.32 3.74 -15.74
N GLU A 203 -0.58 3.31 -16.77
CA GLU A 203 -1.16 2.69 -17.97
C GLU A 203 -1.92 1.41 -17.62
N GLN A 204 -1.36 0.58 -16.75
CA GLN A 204 -2.01 -0.66 -16.29
C GLN A 204 -3.28 -0.36 -15.47
N THR A 205 -3.26 0.66 -14.61
CA THR A 205 -4.43 1.11 -13.84
C THR A 205 -5.55 1.58 -14.78
N VAL A 206 -5.23 2.43 -15.75
CA VAL A 206 -6.19 2.90 -16.76
C VAL A 206 -6.76 1.74 -17.58
N ALA A 207 -5.91 0.78 -17.96
CA ALA A 207 -6.34 -0.39 -18.73
C ALA A 207 -7.39 -1.22 -17.98
N ILE A 208 -7.14 -1.54 -16.70
CA ILE A 208 -8.08 -2.31 -15.88
C ILE A 208 -9.39 -1.53 -15.64
N LEU A 209 -9.29 -0.24 -15.28
CA LEU A 209 -10.46 0.62 -15.09
C LEU A 209 -11.35 0.67 -16.33
N LYS A 210 -10.75 0.81 -17.53
CA LYS A 210 -11.49 0.82 -18.80
C LYS A 210 -12.07 -0.55 -19.15
N LYS A 211 -11.27 -1.62 -19.01
CA LYS A 211 -11.69 -3.01 -19.32
C LYS A 211 -12.93 -3.41 -18.51
N TYR A 212 -12.94 -3.10 -17.21
CA TYR A 212 -13.98 -3.53 -16.29
C TYR A 212 -14.97 -2.43 -15.86
N LYS A 213 -14.96 -1.29 -16.56
CA LYS A 213 -15.74 -0.09 -16.23
C LYS A 213 -17.20 -0.39 -15.88
N THR A 214 -17.92 -1.09 -16.75
CA THR A 214 -19.35 -1.35 -16.58
C THR A 214 -19.65 -2.13 -15.30
N GLN A 215 -18.86 -3.15 -15.00
CA GLN A 215 -19.05 -3.98 -13.80
C GLN A 215 -18.66 -3.21 -12.54
N LEU A 216 -17.54 -2.49 -12.57
CA LEU A 216 -17.08 -1.64 -11.47
C LEU A 216 -18.11 -0.54 -11.14
N GLN A 217 -18.69 0.12 -12.15
CA GLN A 217 -19.74 1.12 -11.97
C GLN A 217 -21.02 0.53 -11.38
N SER A 218 -21.40 -0.69 -11.79
CA SER A 218 -22.56 -1.39 -11.25
C SER A 218 -22.41 -1.62 -9.74
N ILE A 219 -21.27 -2.16 -9.29
CA ILE A 219 -20.99 -2.37 -7.87
C ILE A 219 -20.92 -1.05 -7.10
N HIS A 220 -20.20 -0.08 -7.65
CA HIS A 220 -20.06 1.22 -7.03
C HIS A 220 -21.43 1.91 -6.81
N ASN A 221 -22.36 1.80 -7.76
CA ASN A 221 -23.70 2.35 -7.62
C ASN A 221 -24.54 1.63 -6.55
N LEU A 222 -24.31 0.33 -6.32
CA LEU A 222 -24.94 -0.39 -5.21
C LEU A 222 -24.42 0.08 -3.85
N ASP A 223 -23.11 0.36 -3.75
CA ASP A 223 -22.46 0.77 -2.49
C ASP A 223 -22.59 2.26 -2.20
N ARG A 224 -22.86 3.09 -3.21
CA ARG A 224 -23.22 4.51 -3.07
C ARG A 224 -24.35 4.73 -2.07
N GLN A 225 -25.16 3.74 -1.74
CA GLN A 225 -26.19 3.88 -0.72
C GLN A 225 -25.66 3.74 0.72
N LYS A 226 -24.45 3.20 0.92
CA LYS A 226 -23.93 2.76 2.22
C LYS A 226 -22.65 3.47 2.72
N ASN A 227 -21.74 3.86 1.83
CA ASN A 227 -20.45 4.48 2.23
C ASN A 227 -20.29 5.89 1.62
N LYS A 228 -19.84 6.89 2.38
CA LYS A 228 -19.73 8.29 1.93
C LYS A 228 -18.52 8.55 1.02
N THR A 229 -17.36 7.97 1.31
CA THR A 229 -16.11 8.25 0.58
C THR A 229 -16.07 7.55 -0.78
N ILE A 230 -16.69 6.36 -0.87
CA ILE A 230 -16.90 5.67 -2.14
C ILE A 230 -17.85 6.48 -3.03
N LYS A 231 -18.70 7.39 -2.54
CA LYS A 231 -19.68 8.06 -3.42
C LYS A 231 -19.06 8.90 -4.54
N GLU A 232 -17.85 9.38 -4.38
CA GLU A 232 -17.31 10.46 -5.22
C GLU A 232 -16.33 9.98 -6.29
N PHE A 233 -15.84 8.73 -6.23
CA PHE A 233 -14.92 8.22 -7.24
C PHE A 233 -15.60 8.09 -8.60
N ASN A 234 -15.06 8.75 -9.62
CA ASN A 234 -15.55 8.71 -10.99
C ASN A 234 -14.47 8.10 -11.90
N ILE A 235 -14.75 6.93 -12.45
CA ILE A 235 -13.82 6.18 -13.31
C ILE A 235 -13.37 6.99 -14.53
N ASP A 236 -14.27 7.75 -15.16
CA ASP A 236 -13.95 8.52 -16.35
C ASP A 236 -13.00 9.67 -16.04
N LEU A 237 -13.31 10.45 -14.99
CA LEU A 237 -12.44 11.53 -14.54
C LEU A 237 -11.07 11.00 -14.09
N ALA A 238 -11.06 9.87 -13.37
CA ALA A 238 -9.82 9.23 -12.94
C ALA A 238 -8.97 8.80 -14.15
N CYS A 239 -9.59 8.19 -15.17
CA CYS A 239 -8.89 7.81 -16.39
C CYS A 239 -8.34 9.03 -17.13
N ASP A 240 -9.11 10.10 -17.27
CA ASP A 240 -8.70 11.32 -17.97
C ASP A 240 -7.50 11.98 -17.26
N GLU A 241 -7.58 12.11 -15.93
CA GLU A 241 -6.49 12.68 -15.13
C GLU A 241 -5.24 11.80 -15.21
N LEU A 242 -5.36 10.47 -15.07
CA LEU A 242 -4.24 9.54 -15.19
C LEU A 242 -3.58 9.58 -16.57
N ASN A 243 -4.35 9.68 -17.65
CA ASN A 243 -3.79 9.80 -19.01
C ASN A 243 -2.99 11.09 -19.20
N SER A 244 -3.29 12.16 -18.45
CA SER A 244 -2.51 13.40 -18.51
C SER A 244 -1.06 13.21 -18.06
N PHE A 245 -0.79 12.22 -17.19
CA PHE A 245 0.56 11.85 -16.76
C PHE A 245 1.32 10.97 -17.75
N LEU A 246 0.66 10.38 -18.75
CA LEU A 246 1.30 9.53 -19.78
C LEU A 246 1.90 10.33 -20.94
N HIS A 247 1.57 11.63 -21.04
CA HIS A 247 1.98 12.51 -22.13
C HIS A 247 3.01 13.58 -21.72
N ILE A 248 3.59 13.43 -20.53
CA ILE A 248 4.69 14.25 -19.98
C ILE A 248 5.97 13.42 -20.04
#